data_AF-A0A5J9SRN2-F1
#
_entry.id   AF-A0A5J9SRN2-F1
#
_cell.length_a   1.000
_cell.length_b   1.000
_cell.length_c   1.000
_cell.angle_alpha   90.00
_cell.angle_beta   90.00
_cell.angle_gamma   90.00
#
_symmetry.space_group_name_H-M   'P 1'
#
loop_
_entity.id
_entity.type
_entity.pdbx_description
1 polymer ?
#
loop_
_entity_poly.entity_id
_entity_poly.type
_entity_poly.pdbx_seq_one_letter_code
_entity_poly.pdbx_strand_id
1 'polypeptide(L)'
;MGRTLLHFPGLPPVPASDMPDVLLGPRNEQYKETIVLFEQLLKAKGILVNTFEWLEPEAVEAIEDGSPRPGELVPRLSAPHRINGSVVQ
;
A
#
# COMPACT_ATOMS: atom_id res chain seq x y z
N MET A 1 20.24 -2.65 -4.37
CA MET A 1 19.57 -3.92 -4.02
C MET A 1 19.23 -4.62 -5.33
N GLY A 2 19.53 -5.91 -5.45
CA GLY A 2 19.38 -6.65 -6.72
C GLY A 2 18.07 -7.43 -6.75
N ARG A 3 18.12 -8.67 -7.24
CA ARG A 3 16.97 -9.60 -7.29
C ARG A 3 16.60 -10.21 -5.92
N THR A 4 16.98 -9.56 -4.82
CA THR A 4 16.62 -10.00 -3.48
C THR A 4 15.11 -9.89 -3.32
N LEU A 5 14.46 -10.96 -2.89
CA LEU A 5 13.02 -10.98 -2.70
C LEU A 5 12.65 -10.40 -1.32
N LEU A 6 11.76 -9.42 -1.32
CA LEU A 6 11.15 -8.82 -0.13
C LEU A 6 9.81 -9.50 0.13
N HIS A 7 9.59 -9.93 1.37
CA HIS A 7 8.39 -10.64 1.76
C HIS A 7 7.46 -9.73 2.56
N PHE A 8 6.21 -9.64 2.12
CA PHE A 8 5.13 -8.94 2.81
C PHE A 8 4.07 -9.98 3.22
N PRO A 9 3.53 -9.92 4.44
CA PRO A 9 2.48 -10.85 4.86
C PRO A 9 1.29 -10.82 3.89
N GLY A 10 0.77 -12.01 3.53
CA GLY A 10 -0.38 -12.12 2.64
C GLY A 10 -0.15 -11.80 1.17
N LEU A 11 1.08 -11.45 0.75
CA LEU A 11 1.38 -11.04 -0.63
C LEU A 11 2.53 -11.83 -1.27
N PRO A 12 2.58 -11.92 -2.61
CA PRO A 12 3.72 -12.44 -3.34
C PRO A 12 4.99 -11.64 -3.04
N PRO A 13 6.17 -12.27 -3.01
CA PRO A 13 7.42 -11.57 -2.77
C PRO A 13 7.74 -10.61 -3.93
N VAL A 14 8.23 -9.41 -3.58
CA VAL A 14 8.59 -8.36 -4.54
C VAL A 14 10.12 -8.28 -4.67
N PRO A 15 10.69 -8.33 -5.87
CA PRO A 15 12.12 -8.07 -6.06
C PRO A 15 12.48 -6.66 -5.56
N ALA A 16 13.58 -6.54 -4.84
CA ALA A 16 14.03 -5.24 -4.33
C ALA A 16 14.39 -4.23 -5.44
N SER A 17 14.62 -4.71 -6.67
CA SER A 17 14.76 -3.88 -7.87
C SER A 17 13.46 -3.21 -8.33
N ASP A 18 12.31 -3.74 -7.92
CA ASP A 18 10.98 -3.30 -8.35
C ASP A 18 10.37 -2.35 -7.30
N MET A 19 11.08 -2.13 -6.19
CA MET A 19 10.69 -1.17 -5.16
C MET A 19 10.86 0.26 -5.67
N PRO A 20 9.97 1.19 -5.29
CA PRO A 20 10.13 2.60 -5.59
C PRO A 20 11.51 3.13 -5.20
N ASP A 21 12.15 3.93 -6.07
CA ASP A 21 13.49 4.46 -5.83
C ASP A 21 13.60 5.25 -4.52
N VAL A 22 12.50 5.89 -4.11
CA VAL A 22 12.38 6.63 -2.85
C VAL A 22 12.59 5.74 -1.62
N LEU A 23 12.43 4.42 -1.76
CA LEU A 23 12.62 3.43 -0.70
C LEU A 23 14.02 2.77 -0.73
N LEU A 24 14.93 3.19 -1.62
CA LEU A 24 16.30 2.66 -1.73
C LEU A 24 17.22 3.01 -0.54
N GLY A 25 16.68 3.66 0.49
CA GLY A 25 17.29 3.84 1.80
C GLY A 25 17.72 5.27 2.12
N PRO A 26 18.36 5.50 3.28
CA PRO A 26 18.61 6.83 3.84
C PRO A 26 19.51 7.75 3.01
N ARG A 27 20.18 7.21 1.98
CA ARG A 27 21.01 7.98 1.03
C ARG A 27 20.19 8.66 -0.06
N ASN A 28 18.93 8.23 -0.27
CA ASN A 28 18.01 8.94 -1.14
C ASN A 28 17.46 10.16 -0.39
N GLU A 29 17.56 11.35 -0.99
CA GLU A 29 17.09 12.60 -0.40
C GLU A 29 15.59 12.56 -0.07
N GLN A 30 14.79 11.87 -0.89
CA GLN A 30 13.33 11.75 -0.75
C GLN A 30 12.89 10.67 0.24
N TYR A 31 13.83 9.85 0.75
CA TYR A 31 13.51 8.75 1.66
C TYR A 31 12.82 9.25 2.93
N LYS A 32 13.36 10.30 3.55
CA LYS A 32 12.82 10.85 4.81
C LYS A 32 11.40 11.38 4.62
N GLU A 33 11.16 12.10 3.54
CA GLU A 33 9.84 12.65 3.21
C GLU A 33 8.82 11.54 2.98
N THR A 34 9.23 10.47 2.30
CA THR A 34 8.39 9.29 2.06
C THR A 34 8.01 8.58 3.38
N ILE A 35 8.96 8.42 4.30
CA ILE A 35 8.67 7.85 5.62
C ILE A 35 7.70 8.73 6.40
N VAL A 36 7.90 10.06 6.39
CA VAL A 36 6.97 11.00 7.03
C VAL A 36 5.57 10.90 6.43
N LEU A 37 5.45 10.78 5.10
CA LEU A 37 4.16 10.57 4.43
C LEU A 37 3.46 9.30 4.96
N PHE A 38 4.17 8.17 5.03
CA PHE A 38 3.60 6.92 5.56
C PHE A 38 3.15 7.03 7.02
N GLU A 39 3.88 7.76 7.86
CA GLU A 39 3.47 8.05 9.24
C GLU A 39 2.20 8.90 9.31
N GLN A 40 1.97 9.80 8.34
CA GLN A 40 0.72 10.56 8.27
C GLN A 40 -0.45 9.72 7.76
N LEU A 41 -0.23 8.78 6.83
CA LEU A 41 -1.28 7.87 6.35
C LEU A 41 -1.89 7.05 7.49
N LEU A 42 -1.10 6.65 8.48
CA LEU A 42 -1.58 5.95 9.68
C LEU A 42 -2.54 6.78 10.54
N LYS A 43 -2.52 8.11 10.42
CA LYS A 43 -3.40 9.02 11.16
C LYS A 43 -4.70 9.33 10.40
N ALA A 44 -4.82 8.88 9.16
CA ALA A 44 -6.01 9.12 8.35
C ALA A 44 -7.21 8.31 8.88
N LYS A 45 -8.42 8.86 8.70
CA LYS A 45 -9.67 8.14 9.01
C LYS A 45 -9.86 6.90 8.10
N GLY A 46 -9.29 6.95 6.90
CA GLY A 46 -9.30 5.89 5.91
C GLY A 46 -8.43 6.29 4.71
N ILE A 47 -8.09 5.32 3.87
CA ILE A 47 -7.29 5.51 2.66
C ILE A 47 -8.16 5.11 1.47
N LEU A 48 -8.39 6.07 0.57
CA LEU A 48 -9.02 5.82 -0.72
C LEU A 48 -7.92 5.44 -1.72
N VAL A 49 -7.97 4.21 -2.21
CA VAL A 49 -7.03 3.73 -3.24
C VAL A 49 -7.78 3.63 -4.56
N ASN A 50 -7.17 4.14 -5.63
CA ASN A 50 -7.72 4.02 -6.98
C ASN A 50 -7.47 2.60 -7.52
N THR A 51 -8.16 1.64 -6.94
CA THR A 51 -8.12 0.21 -7.28
C THR A 51 -9.53 -0.38 -7.18
N PHE A 52 -9.67 -1.68 -7.44
CA PHE A 52 -10.90 -2.44 -7.23
C PHE A 52 -10.57 -3.75 -6.51
N GLU A 53 -11.45 -4.21 -5.63
CA GLU A 53 -11.24 -5.46 -4.87
C GLU A 53 -10.97 -6.67 -5.78
N TRP A 54 -11.68 -6.77 -6.90
CA TRP A 54 -11.48 -7.86 -7.85
C TRP A 54 -10.16 -7.76 -8.63
N LEU A 55 -9.54 -6.57 -8.70
CA LEU A 55 -8.28 -6.34 -9.39
C LEU A 55 -7.10 -6.74 -8.51
N GLU A 56 -7.19 -6.50 -7.21
CA GLU A 56 -6.10 -6.73 -6.24
C GLU A 56 -6.61 -7.46 -4.98
N PRO A 57 -7.22 -8.66 -5.11
CA PRO A 57 -7.88 -9.33 -3.98
C PRO A 57 -6.92 -9.66 -2.84
N GLU A 58 -5.71 -10.16 -3.17
CA GLU A 58 -4.68 -10.50 -2.17
C GLU A 58 -4.22 -9.25 -1.39
N ALA A 59 -4.09 -8.11 -2.07
CA ALA A 59 -3.67 -6.86 -1.44
C ALA A 59 -4.75 -6.30 -0.51
N VAL A 60 -6.02 -6.37 -0.92
CA VAL A 60 -7.14 -5.97 -0.07
C VAL A 60 -7.23 -6.86 1.16
N GLU A 61 -7.23 -8.19 0.98
CA GLU A 61 -7.29 -9.15 2.07
C GLU A 61 -6.13 -8.97 3.05
N ALA A 62 -4.88 -8.85 2.56
CA ALA A 62 -3.71 -8.65 3.41
C ALA A 62 -3.76 -7.35 4.23
N ILE A 63 -4.41 -6.30 3.73
CA ILE A 63 -4.60 -5.04 4.45
C ILE A 63 -5.71 -5.16 5.49
N GLU A 64 -6.82 -5.83 5.15
CA GLU A 64 -7.97 -6.02 6.05
C GLU A 64 -7.65 -6.97 7.21
N ASP A 65 -6.90 -8.05 6.93
CA ASP A 65 -6.43 -9.03 7.92
C ASP A 65 -5.17 -8.57 8.66
N GLY A 66 -4.50 -7.54 8.13
CA GLY A 66 -3.28 -7.00 8.69
C GLY A 66 -3.49 -6.49 10.12
N SER A 67 -2.70 -6.97 11.08
CA SER A 67 -2.69 -6.39 12.42
C SER A 67 -1.97 -5.04 12.38
N PRO A 68 -2.61 -3.95 12.84
CA PRO A 68 -1.91 -2.71 13.08
C PRO A 68 -0.86 -2.92 14.18
N ARG A 69 0.09 -1.99 14.31
CA ARG A 69 1.00 -1.97 15.45
C ARG A 69 0.16 -1.99 16.75
N PRO A 70 0.63 -2.66 17.82
CA PRO A 70 -0.12 -2.70 19.07
C PRO A 70 -0.52 -1.29 19.53
N GLY A 71 -1.84 -1.03 19.61
CA GLY A 71 -2.40 0.27 20.01
C GLY A 71 -2.83 1.20 18.87
N GLU A 72 -2.65 0.83 17.61
CA GLU A 72 -3.08 1.59 16.43
C GLU A 72 -4.30 0.92 15.75
N LEU A 73 -5.14 1.70 15.07
CA LEU A 73 -6.21 1.18 14.20
C LEU A 73 -5.69 1.16 12.77
N VAL A 74 -5.98 0.12 11.99
CA VAL A 74 -5.73 0.14 10.55
C VAL A 74 -6.69 1.16 9.93
N PRO A 75 -6.21 2.16 9.15
CA PRO A 75 -7.09 3.02 8.40
C PRO A 75 -7.97 2.17 7.49
N ARG A 76 -9.29 2.42 7.48
CA ARG A 76 -10.17 1.64 6.61
C ARG A 76 -9.78 1.86 5.15
N LEU A 77 -9.53 0.77 4.45
CA LEU A 77 -9.37 0.77 3.00
C LEU A 77 -10.77 0.92 2.37
N SER A 78 -10.85 1.73 1.31
CA SER A 78 -12.04 1.79 0.49
C SER A 78 -11.61 1.70 -0.96
N ALA A 79 -11.95 0.59 -1.60
CA ALA A 79 -11.87 0.45 -3.04
C ALA A 79 -13.28 0.68 -3.62
N PRO A 80 -13.46 1.57 -4.61
CA PRO A 80 -14.75 1.76 -5.24
C PRO A 80 -15.32 0.43 -5.73
N HIS A 81 -16.60 0.17 -5.43
CA HIS A 81 -17.28 -0.98 -5.98
C HIS A 81 -17.57 -0.70 -7.46
N ARG A 82 -16.94 -1.49 -8.35
CA ARG A 82 -17.20 -1.63 -9.79
C ARG A 82 -17.81 -0.40 -10.48
N ILE A 83 -17.04 0.31 -11.31
CA ILE A 83 -17.63 1.33 -12.21
C ILE A 83 -18.56 0.60 -13.17
N ASN A 84 -19.87 0.62 -12.90
CA ASN A 84 -20.86 0.24 -13.91
C ASN A 84 -20.70 1.22 -15.06
N GLY A 85 -20.28 0.72 -16.22
CA GLY A 85 -19.79 1.49 -17.37
C GLY A 85 -20.81 2.43 -18.03
N SER A 86 -21.26 3.44 -17.30
CA SER A 86 -22.01 4.58 -17.83
C SER A 86 -21.30 5.87 -17.45
N VAL A 87 -20.15 6.10 -18.06
CA VAL A 87 -19.73 7.47 -18.40
C VAL A 87 -19.31 7.47 -19.86
N VAL A 88 -20.32 7.36 -20.73
CA VAL A 88 -20.28 7.94 -22.07
C VAL A 88 -21.54 8.80 -22.17
N GLN A 89 -21.42 10.07 -21.81
CA GLN A 89 -22.15 11.19 -22.40
C GLN A 89 -21.22 12.40 -22.43
#